data_AF-A0A242PEV5-F1
#
_entry.id   AF-A0A242PEV5-F1
#
_cell.length_a   1.000
_cell.length_b   1.000
_cell.length_c   1.000
_cell.angle_alpha   90.00
_cell.angle_beta   90.00
_cell.angle_gamma   90.00
#
_symmetry.space_group_name_H-M   'P 1'
#
loop_
_entity.id
_entity.type
_entity.pdbx_description
1 polymer ?
#
loop_
_entity_poly.entity_id
_entity_poly.type
_entity_poly.pdbx_seq_one_letter_code
_entity_poly.pdbx_strand_id
1 'polypeptide(L)' 'MRKLLVNHCPFGLNHMLDKIAYDYVTKIRKRGANVAKIKYELAERVKKFTDEEREKLRELIQKWLES' A
#
# COMPACT_ATOMS: atom_id res chain seq x y z
N MET A 1 1.60 15.91 28.69
CA MET A 1 0.78 15.86 27.46
C MET A 1 1.42 14.86 26.49
N ARG A 2 0.78 13.71 26.24
CA ARG A 2 1.31 12.68 25.31
C ARG A 2 1.15 13.20 23.87
N LYS A 3 2.26 13.60 23.25
CA LYS A 3 2.31 13.95 21.82
C LYS A 3 1.95 12.69 21.02
N LEU A 4 0.84 12.76 20.29
CA LEU A 4 0.51 11.81 19.23
C LEU A 4 1.67 11.84 18.23
N LEU A 5 2.45 10.75 18.18
CA LEU A 5 3.44 10.51 17.14
C LEU A 5 2.69 10.22 15.83
N VAL A 6 2.09 11.24 15.25
CA VAL A 6 1.69 11.20 13.84
C VAL A 6 2.98 11.04 13.04
N ASN A 7 3.06 9.92 12.33
CA ASN A 7 4.21 9.47 11.54
C ASN A 7 4.87 10.61 10.75
N HIS A 8 5.95 11.19 11.29
CA HIS A 8 6.82 12.08 10.54
C HIS A 8 7.88 11.22 9.82
N CYS A 9 7.44 10.44 8.83
CA CYS A 9 8.37 9.88 7.85
C CYS A 9 8.92 11.04 7.01
N PRO A 10 10.24 11.23 6.88
CA PRO A 10 10.82 12.34 6.11
C PRO A 10 10.48 12.31 4.61
N PHE A 11 9.83 11.24 4.13
CA PHE A 11 9.45 11.01 2.72
C PHE A 11 7.93 11.16 2.41
N GLY A 12 7.11 11.58 3.39
CA GLY A 12 5.71 11.94 3.16
C GLY A 12 4.75 10.79 2.75
N LEU A 13 3.60 11.17 2.19
CA LEU A 13 2.50 10.30 1.72
C LEU A 13 2.97 9.22 0.73
N ASN A 14 3.92 9.57 -0.15
CA ASN A 14 4.44 8.67 -1.18
C ASN A 14 5.15 7.44 -0.60
N HIS A 15 5.90 7.60 0.49
CA HIS A 15 6.58 6.47 1.14
C HIS A 15 5.60 5.53 1.84
N MET A 16 4.47 6.06 2.34
CA MET A 16 3.40 5.22 2.88
C MET A 16 2.75 4.37 1.78
N LEU A 17 2.42 4.98 0.64
CA LEU A 17 1.82 4.27 -0.50
C LEU A 17 2.79 3.23 -1.09
N ASP A 18 4.07 3.57 -1.23
CA ASP A 18 5.10 2.65 -1.73
C ASP A 18 5.26 1.42 -0.81
N LYS A 19 5.29 1.64 0.51
CA LYS A 19 5.31 0.54 1.49
C LYS A 19 4.08 -0.36 1.38
N ILE A 20 2.90 0.22 1.16
CA ILE A 20 1.66 -0.57 0.98
C ILE A 20 1.72 -1.37 -0.33
N ALA A 21 2.19 -0.75 -1.42
CA ALA A 21 2.37 -1.42 -2.71
C ALA A 21 3.36 -2.60 -2.60
N TYR A 22 4.53 -2.36 -2.00
CA TYR A 22 5.53 -3.39 -1.77
C TYR A 22 4.99 -4.54 -0.91
N ASP A 23 4.38 -4.26 0.25
CA ASP A 23 3.80 -5.28 1.14
C ASP A 23 2.73 -6.11 0.41
N TYR A 24 1.87 -5.46 -0.38
CA TYR A 24 0.88 -6.14 -1.21
C TYR A 24 1.53 -7.07 -2.22
N VAL A 25 2.51 -6.59 -2.98
CA VAL A 25 3.21 -7.38 -4.01
C VAL A 25 3.98 -8.55 -3.41
N THR A 26 4.68 -8.34 -2.29
CA THR A 26 5.36 -9.42 -1.56
C THR A 26 4.37 -10.47 -1.05
N LYS A 27 3.22 -10.06 -0.53
CA LYS A 27 2.18 -10.98 -0.05
C LYS A 27 1.61 -11.83 -1.18
N ILE A 28 1.33 -11.26 -2.35
CA ILE A 28 0.81 -12.04 -3.49
C ILE A 28 1.88 -12.91 -4.15
N ARG A 29 3.16 -12.53 -4.10
CA ARG A 29 4.28 -13.35 -4.60
C ARG A 29 4.61 -14.55 -3.69
N LYS A 30 4.14 -14.55 -2.44
CA LYS A 30 4.39 -15.65 -1.50
C LYS A 30 3.64 -16.92 -1.95
N ARG A 31 4.36 -18.04 -2.05
CA ARG A 31 3.78 -19.34 -2.45
C ARG A 31 2.69 -19.77 -1.45
N GLY A 32 1.48 -20.06 -1.94
CA GLY A 32 0.31 -20.40 -1.12
C GLY A 32 -0.47 -19.20 -0.57
N ALA A 33 -0.14 -17.98 -1.00
CA ALA A 33 -0.90 -16.79 -0.61
C ALA A 33 -2.33 -16.82 -1.18
N ASN A 34 -3.30 -16.47 -0.33
CA ASN A 34 -4.67 -16.28 -0.77
C ASN A 34 -4.81 -14.90 -1.44
N VAL A 35 -4.53 -14.85 -2.74
CA VAL A 35 -4.55 -13.62 -3.54
C VAL A 35 -5.90 -12.92 -3.48
N ALA A 36 -7.01 -13.67 -3.43
CA ALA A 36 -8.35 -13.08 -3.33
C ALA A 36 -8.54 -12.32 -2.01
N LYS A 37 -8.12 -12.91 -0.89
CA LYS A 37 -8.16 -12.25 0.42
C LYS A 37 -7.26 -11.00 0.45
N ILE A 38 -6.05 -11.10 -0.08
CA ILE A 38 -5.08 -9.98 -0.10
C ILE A 38 -5.60 -8.82 -0.96
N LYS A 39 -6.22 -9.11 -2.12
CA LYS A 39 -6.90 -8.09 -2.95
C LYS A 39 -8.06 -7.43 -2.22
N TYR A 40 -8.85 -8.20 -1.48
CA TYR A 40 -9.96 -7.66 -0.69
C TYR A 40 -9.47 -6.73 0.43
N GLU A 41 -8.45 -7.13 1.18
CA GLU A 41 -7.85 -6.30 2.23
C GLU A 41 -7.25 -5.00 1.67
N LEU A 42 -6.62 -5.06 0.50
CA LEU A 42 -6.15 -3.85 -0.19
C LEU A 42 -7.33 -2.96 -0.59
N ALA A 43 -8.38 -3.52 -1.20
CA ALA A 43 -9.58 -2.80 -1.61
C ALA A 43 -10.27 -2.09 -0.43
N GLU A 44 -10.39 -2.76 0.71
CA GLU A 44 -10.93 -2.18 1.96
C GLU A 44 -10.08 -1.01 2.46
N ARG A 45 -8.75 -1.13 2.35
CA ARG A 45 -7.82 -0.11 2.82
C ARG A 45 -7.82 1.13 1.94
N VAL A 46 -7.88 0.95 0.62
CA VAL A 46 -7.91 2.07 -0.34
C VAL A 46 -9.26 2.78 -0.38
N LYS A 47 -10.35 2.22 0.18
CA LYS A 47 -11.62 2.94 0.33
C LYS A 47 -11.47 4.28 1.05
N LYS A 48 -10.50 4.37 1.98
CA LYS A 48 -10.22 5.58 2.77
C LYS A 48 -9.29 6.58 2.06
N PHE A 49 -8.72 6.20 0.92
CA PHE A 49 -7.78 7.02 0.15
C PHE A 49 -8.53 7.88 -0.86
N THR A 50 -7.95 9.04 -1.20
CA THR A 50 -8.42 9.88 -2.30
C THR A 50 -8.15 9.22 -3.65
N ASP A 51 -8.79 9.71 -4.72
CA ASP A 51 -8.55 9.22 -6.08
C ASP A 51 -7.07 9.35 -6.49
N GLU A 52 -6.41 10.46 -6.15
CA GLU A 52 -4.97 10.66 -6.42
C GLU A 52 -4.09 9.64 -5.68
N GLU A 53 -4.41 9.31 -4.43
CA GLU A 53 -3.69 8.30 -3.66
C GLU A 53 -3.89 6.89 -4.21
N ARG A 54 -5.10 6.58 -4.68
CA ARG A 54 -5.43 5.31 -5.31
C ARG A 54 -4.70 5.13 -6.63
N GLU A 55 -4.66 6.19 -7.44
CA GLU A 55 -3.97 6.20 -8.72
C GLU A 55 -2.46 5.97 -8.52
N LYS A 56 -1.82 6.76 -7.64
CA LYS A 56 -0.41 6.58 -7.29
C LYS A 56 -0.12 5.18 -6.74
N LEU A 57 -0.99 4.66 -5.87
CA LEU A 57 -0.81 3.31 -5.33
C LEU A 57 -0.89 2.24 -6.43
N ARG A 58 -1.79 2.42 -7.41
CA ARG A 58 -1.91 1.52 -8.55
C ARG A 58 -0.65 1.55 -9.42
N GLU A 59 -0.11 2.72 -9.72
CA GLU A 59 1.16 2.88 -10.44
C GLU A 59 2.32 2.20 -9.71
N LEU A 60 2.42 2.39 -8.38
CA LEU A 60 3.46 1.76 -7.57
C LEU A 60 3.32 0.22 -7.57
N ILE A 61 2.10 -0.30 -7.42
CA ILE A 61 1.85 -1.76 -7.48
C ILE A 61 2.26 -2.32 -8.84
N GLN A 62 1.94 -1.65 -9.95
CA GLN A 62 2.35 -2.08 -11.29
C GLN A 62 3.87 -2.11 -11.41
N LYS A 63 4.54 -1.02 -11.01
CA LYS A 63 6.01 -0.94 -11.01
C LYS A 63 6.67 -2.08 -10.23
N TRP A 64 6.15 -2.42 -9.05
CA TRP A 64 6.66 -3.54 -8.25
C TRP A 64 6.33 -4.93 -8.82
N LEU A 65 5.24 -5.06 -9.58
CA LEU A 65 4.88 -6.31 -10.26
C LEU A 65 5.73 -6.58 -11.49
N GLU A 66 6.06 -5.52 -12.25
CA GLU A 66 6.91 -5.58 -13.44
C GLU A 66 8.40 -5.73 -13.11
N SER A 67 8.79 -5.43 -11.87
CA SER A 67 10.19 -5.49 -11.38
C SER A 67 10.62 -6.83 -10.80
#